data_AF-A0A7C6ZGJ8-F1
#
_entry.id   AF-A0A7C6ZGJ8-F1
#
_cell.length_a   1.000
_cell.length_b   1.000
_cell.length_c   1.000
_cell.angle_alpha   90.00
_cell.angle_beta   90.00
_cell.angle_gamma   90.00
#
_symmetry.space_group_name_H-M   'P 1'
#
loop_
_entity.id
_entity.type
_entity.pdbx_description
1 polymer ?
#
loop_
_entity_poly.entity_id
_entity_poly.type
_entity_poly.pdbx_seq_one_letter_code
_entity_poly.pdbx_strand_id
1 'polypeptide(L)'
;MIAYLRGRVVFCQQNYVVMDVNGVGFKVFVAPSTVASLSRSPEEKEGREVILHVHFHLRQDGIELFGFLDPVEKVMFETLLEVDGIGPRVALGILCSSRVDDLVKAIMTGNERDLRMLPGVGPKTAKRMIVELKDLLSKKRFKDLLCDRGRGGSLPNLLRKGTVSEDASLKADTGAVATADETGLGDAIALAEAALISLGYSDREVREALNEVLNGGGVQGFGDKGPFGEGGIEAQFLVKSALKSLSRSKSLSKSLSTPSPRATGDEKKEKSR
;
A
#
# COMPACT_ATOMS: atom_id res chain seq x y z
N MET A 1 7.74 6.83 -6.70
CA MET A 1 8.18 8.24 -6.70
C MET A 1 7.08 9.21 -7.14
N ILE A 2 6.16 8.86 -8.05
CA ILE A 2 4.89 9.61 -8.25
C ILE A 2 3.75 8.62 -8.03
N ALA A 3 2.86 8.91 -7.08
CA ALA A 3 1.81 7.97 -6.66
C ALA A 3 0.43 8.30 -7.24
N TYR A 4 0.14 9.59 -7.39
CA TYR A 4 -1.07 10.12 -7.99
C TYR A 4 -0.79 11.50 -8.58
N LEU A 5 -1.65 11.94 -9.50
CA LEU A 5 -1.71 13.29 -10.03
C LEU A 5 -3.10 13.86 -9.75
N ARG A 6 -3.14 15.12 -9.29
CA ARG A 6 -4.38 15.88 -9.10
C ARG A 6 -4.29 17.13 -9.95
N GLY A 7 -5.22 17.30 -10.86
CA GLY A 7 -5.20 18.41 -11.81
C GLY A 7 -6.35 18.36 -12.79
N ARG A 8 -6.30 19.18 -13.84
CA ARG A 8 -7.36 19.27 -14.85
C ARG A 8 -6.94 18.53 -16.11
N VAL A 9 -7.86 17.86 -16.77
CA VAL A 9 -7.58 17.21 -18.05
C VAL A 9 -7.70 18.26 -19.16
N VAL A 10 -6.59 18.53 -19.86
CA VAL A 10 -6.53 19.53 -20.94
C VAL A 10 -6.74 18.89 -22.31
N PHE A 11 -6.32 17.64 -22.47
CA PHE A 11 -6.43 16.92 -23.73
C PHE A 11 -6.63 15.43 -23.50
N CYS A 12 -7.51 14.82 -24.30
CA CYS A 12 -7.79 13.38 -24.27
C CYS A 12 -7.53 12.76 -25.64
N GLN A 13 -6.79 11.65 -25.66
CA GLN A 13 -6.67 10.76 -26.81
C GLN A 13 -7.02 9.33 -26.39
N GLN A 14 -7.19 8.42 -27.35
CA GLN A 14 -7.65 7.05 -27.11
C GLN A 14 -6.79 6.26 -26.11
N ASN A 15 -5.48 6.55 -26.03
CA ASN A 15 -4.52 5.79 -25.22
C ASN A 15 -3.79 6.64 -24.17
N TYR A 16 -4.01 7.96 -24.14
CA TYR A 16 -3.39 8.85 -23.16
C TYR A 16 -4.23 10.11 -22.93
N VAL A 17 -4.01 10.72 -21.77
CA VAL A 17 -4.56 12.03 -21.42
C VAL A 17 -3.41 12.96 -21.04
N VAL A 18 -3.61 14.26 -21.25
CA VAL A 18 -2.72 15.31 -20.77
C VAL A 18 -3.40 16.02 -19.62
N MET A 19 -2.78 15.96 -18.44
CA MET A 19 -3.25 16.65 -17.25
C MET A 19 -2.40 17.88 -16.97
N ASP A 20 -3.04 19.01 -16.73
CA ASP A 20 -2.40 20.20 -16.17
C ASP A 20 -2.45 20.14 -14.65
N VAL A 21 -1.26 20.08 -14.05
CA VAL A 21 -1.04 20.15 -12.62
C VAL A 21 -0.20 21.40 -12.33
N ASN A 22 -0.87 22.46 -11.85
CA ASN A 22 -0.23 23.74 -11.51
C ASN A 22 0.63 24.35 -12.64
N GLY A 23 0.18 24.25 -13.90
CA GLY A 23 0.89 24.80 -15.06
C GLY A 23 1.85 23.82 -15.75
N VAL A 24 1.93 22.57 -15.27
CA VAL A 24 2.77 21.51 -15.88
C VAL A 24 1.88 20.45 -16.51
N GLY A 25 2.04 20.25 -17.82
CA GLY A 25 1.33 19.25 -18.60
C GLY A 25 1.96 17.86 -18.51
N PHE A 26 1.33 16.95 -17.75
CA PHE A 26 1.73 15.56 -17.65
C PHE A 26 0.99 14.70 -18.67
N LYS A 27 1.76 13.99 -19.51
CA LYS A 27 1.22 12.96 -20.40
C LYS A 27 1.12 11.64 -19.64
N VAL A 28 -0.11 11.13 -19.51
CA VAL A 28 -0.40 9.89 -18.77
C VAL A 28 -1.11 8.91 -19.69
N PHE A 29 -0.53 7.72 -19.88
CA PHE A 29 -1.14 6.61 -20.60
C PHE A 29 -2.23 5.98 -19.74
N VAL A 30 -3.42 5.80 -20.30
CA VAL A 30 -4.59 5.32 -19.57
C VAL A 30 -5.35 4.31 -20.43
N ALA A 31 -6.16 3.46 -19.79
CA ALA A 31 -7.04 2.55 -20.51
C ALA A 31 -8.11 3.34 -21.30
N PRO A 32 -8.57 2.87 -22.47
CA PRO A 32 -9.64 3.52 -23.22
C PRO A 32 -10.95 3.65 -22.43
N SER A 33 -11.22 2.71 -21.52
CA SER A 33 -12.34 2.77 -20.57
C SER A 33 -12.23 3.99 -19.64
N THR A 34 -11.03 4.25 -19.10
CA THR A 34 -10.72 5.42 -18.29
C THR A 34 -10.91 6.71 -19.08
N VAL A 35 -10.44 6.76 -20.33
CA VAL A 35 -10.66 7.93 -21.22
C VAL A 35 -12.15 8.18 -21.39
N ALA A 36 -12.94 7.13 -21.68
CA ALA A 36 -14.39 7.27 -21.85
C ALA A 36 -15.08 7.78 -20.56
N SER A 37 -14.65 7.32 -19.38
CA SER A 37 -15.16 7.83 -18.10
C SER A 37 -14.80 9.31 -17.85
N LEU A 38 -13.59 9.71 -18.26
CA LEU A 38 -13.12 11.10 -18.16
C LEU A 38 -13.82 12.03 -19.17
N SER A 39 -14.11 11.53 -20.38
CA SER A 39 -14.78 12.29 -21.44
C SER A 39 -16.30 12.36 -21.29
N ARG A 40 -16.95 11.34 -20.70
CA ARG A 40 -18.43 11.32 -20.54
C ARG A 40 -18.94 12.16 -19.36
N SER A 41 -18.06 12.66 -18.49
CA SER A 41 -18.51 13.51 -17.39
C SER A 41 -19.02 14.84 -17.96
N PRO A 42 -20.32 15.19 -17.84
CA PRO A 42 -20.95 16.30 -18.59
C PRO A 42 -20.52 17.72 -18.16
N GLU A 43 -19.40 17.88 -17.46
CA GLU A 43 -18.83 19.17 -17.04
C GLU A 43 -17.75 19.65 -18.02
N GLU A 44 -18.01 19.42 -19.32
CA GLU A 44 -17.16 19.63 -20.49
C GLU A 44 -16.67 21.08 -20.75
N LYS A 45 -16.71 22.01 -19.79
CA LYS A 45 -16.32 23.41 -20.09
C LYS A 45 -15.33 24.10 -19.15
N GLU A 46 -15.22 23.79 -17.86
CA GLU A 46 -14.35 24.57 -16.99
C GLU A 46 -13.85 23.76 -15.77
N GLY A 47 -12.86 22.91 -16.00
CA GLY A 47 -11.79 22.75 -15.02
C GLY A 47 -12.09 21.99 -13.73
N ARG A 48 -12.84 20.89 -13.80
CA ARG A 48 -12.94 19.94 -12.68
C ARG A 48 -11.57 19.31 -12.39
N GLU A 49 -11.20 19.27 -11.11
CA GLU A 49 -10.00 18.56 -10.67
C GLU A 49 -10.25 17.06 -10.66
N VAL A 50 -9.44 16.33 -11.41
CA VAL A 50 -9.42 14.88 -11.47
C VAL A 50 -8.21 14.37 -10.69
N ILE A 51 -8.41 13.29 -9.95
CA ILE A 51 -7.33 12.53 -9.30
C ILE A 51 -7.13 11.26 -10.10
N LEU A 52 -5.92 11.04 -10.59
CA LEU A 52 -5.50 9.79 -11.23
C LEU A 52 -4.39 9.15 -10.41
N HIS A 53 -4.54 7.86 -10.10
CA HIS A 53 -3.46 7.06 -9.52
C HIS A 53 -2.45 6.75 -10.61
N VAL A 54 -1.16 7.00 -10.34
CA VAL A 54 -0.12 6.90 -11.36
C VAL A 54 0.92 5.87 -10.96
N HIS A 55 1.34 5.08 -11.95
CA HIS A 55 2.55 4.27 -11.92
C HIS A 55 3.62 4.93 -12.80
N PHE A 56 4.78 5.21 -12.20
CA PHE A 56 5.91 5.84 -12.86
C PHE A 56 6.87 4.78 -13.40
N HIS A 57 7.09 4.77 -14.71
CA HIS A 57 8.00 3.83 -15.36
C HIS A 57 9.16 4.57 -16.02
N LEU A 58 10.39 4.25 -15.61
CA LEU A 58 11.62 4.82 -16.14
C LEU A 58 12.28 3.84 -17.11
N ARG A 59 12.50 4.28 -18.35
CA ARG A 59 13.26 3.55 -19.37
C ARG A 59 14.46 4.38 -19.79
N GLN A 60 15.41 3.76 -20.49
CA GLN A 60 16.56 4.49 -21.06
C GLN A 60 16.13 5.57 -22.07
N ASP A 61 15.04 5.32 -22.79
CA ASP A 61 14.51 6.21 -23.83
C ASP A 61 13.58 7.31 -23.29
N GLY A 62 13.28 7.30 -21.99
CA GLY A 62 12.44 8.33 -21.36
C GLY A 62 11.57 7.84 -20.20
N ILE A 63 10.68 8.72 -19.77
CA ILE A 63 9.75 8.53 -18.66
C ILE A 63 8.34 8.30 -19.23
N GLU A 64 7.68 7.23 -18.80
CA GLU A 64 6.28 6.95 -19.10
C GLU A 64 5.46 6.93 -17.80
N LEU A 65 4.29 7.57 -17.82
CA LEU A 65 3.34 7.55 -16.71
C LEU A 65 2.12 6.74 -17.12
N PHE A 66 1.70 5.80 -16.28
CA PHE A 66 0.49 5.00 -16.47
C PHE A 66 -0.55 5.37 -15.40
N GLY A 67 -1.76 5.71 -15.82
CA GLY A 67 -2.81 6.25 -14.95
C GLY A 67 -4.01 5.31 -14.80
N PHE A 68 -4.59 5.31 -13.60
CA PHE A 68 -5.75 4.51 -13.23
C PHE A 68 -6.73 5.36 -12.40
N LEU A 69 -8.03 5.16 -12.58
CA LEU A 69 -9.06 5.79 -11.75
C LEU A 69 -9.15 5.06 -10.41
N ASP A 70 -9.10 3.73 -10.45
CA ASP A 70 -9.20 2.90 -9.27
C ASP A 70 -7.81 2.53 -8.73
N PRO A 71 -7.57 2.63 -7.41
CA PRO A 71 -6.31 2.21 -6.83
C PRO A 71 -6.09 0.70 -6.99
N VAL A 72 -7.16 -0.09 -7.06
CA VAL A 72 -7.07 -1.54 -7.22
C VAL A 72 -6.59 -1.94 -8.61
N GLU A 73 -6.97 -1.17 -9.65
CA GLU A 73 -6.43 -1.35 -11.00
C GLU A 73 -4.93 -1.06 -11.03
N LYS A 74 -4.49 0.01 -10.36
CA LYS A 74 -3.06 0.32 -10.23
C LYS A 74 -2.29 -0.82 -9.57
N VAL A 75 -2.81 -1.36 -8.46
CA VAL A 75 -2.12 -2.45 -7.77
C VAL A 75 -2.08 -3.71 -8.65
N MET A 76 -3.16 -4.02 -9.35
CA MET A 76 -3.15 -5.14 -10.31
C MET A 76 -2.13 -4.92 -11.43
N PHE A 77 -2.02 -3.70 -11.95
CA PHE A 77 -1.01 -3.34 -12.94
C PHE A 77 0.41 -3.57 -12.42
N GLU A 78 0.70 -3.14 -11.19
CA GLU A 78 1.99 -3.34 -10.54
C GLU A 78 2.30 -4.84 -10.36
N THR A 79 1.33 -5.64 -9.91
CA THR A 79 1.49 -7.10 -9.80
C THR A 79 1.74 -7.75 -11.17
N LEU A 80 1.10 -7.26 -12.24
CA LEU A 80 1.31 -7.78 -13.59
C LEU A 80 2.72 -7.49 -14.11
N LEU A 81 3.33 -6.36 -13.72
CA LEU A 81 4.70 -6.00 -14.10
C LEU A 81 5.77 -6.86 -13.43
N GLU A 82 5.45 -7.52 -12.32
CA GLU A 82 6.38 -8.45 -11.65
C GLU A 82 6.57 -9.75 -12.47
N VAL A 83 5.68 -10.04 -13.43
CA VAL A 83 5.74 -11.26 -14.24
C VAL A 83 6.71 -11.11 -15.41
N ASP A 84 7.60 -12.09 -15.54
CA ASP A 84 8.57 -12.12 -16.62
C ASP A 84 7.92 -12.18 -18.01
N GLY A 85 8.20 -11.17 -18.82
CA GLY A 85 7.69 -11.05 -20.19
C GLY A 85 6.40 -10.24 -20.30
N ILE A 86 5.92 -9.64 -19.22
CA ILE A 86 4.84 -8.64 -19.25
C ILE A 86 5.44 -7.25 -19.12
N GLY A 87 5.34 -6.46 -20.19
CA GLY A 87 5.72 -5.05 -20.17
C GLY A 87 4.54 -4.13 -19.83
N PRO A 88 4.81 -2.84 -19.51
CA PRO A 88 3.78 -1.85 -19.17
C PRO A 88 2.65 -1.71 -20.20
N ARG A 89 2.98 -1.76 -21.49
CA ARG A 89 1.97 -1.68 -22.56
C ARG A 89 1.07 -2.92 -22.62
N VAL A 90 1.64 -4.09 -22.38
CA VAL A 90 0.90 -5.36 -22.36
C VAL A 90 0.02 -5.42 -21.11
N ALA A 91 0.56 -5.05 -19.94
CA ALA A 91 -0.19 -4.96 -18.69
C ALA A 91 -1.39 -4.00 -18.81
N LEU A 92 -1.20 -2.82 -19.43
CA LEU A 92 -2.30 -1.89 -19.69
C LEU A 92 -3.34 -2.52 -20.62
N GLY A 93 -2.91 -3.19 -21.69
CA GLY A 93 -3.80 -3.90 -22.62
C GLY A 93 -4.63 -5.00 -21.93
N ILE A 94 -4.03 -5.76 -21.03
CA ILE A 94 -4.73 -6.78 -20.22
C ILE A 94 -5.86 -6.15 -19.39
N LEU A 95 -5.58 -5.04 -18.71
CA LEU A 95 -6.57 -4.31 -17.91
C LEU A 95 -7.65 -3.63 -18.76
N CYS A 96 -7.36 -3.35 -20.04
CA CYS A 96 -8.37 -2.84 -20.97
C CYS A 96 -9.35 -3.93 -21.42
N SER A 97 -8.89 -5.17 -21.55
CA SER A 97 -9.69 -6.29 -22.09
C SER A 97 -10.51 -7.02 -21.03
N SER A 98 -10.11 -6.97 -19.76
CA SER A 98 -10.77 -7.71 -18.68
C SER A 98 -10.85 -6.88 -17.40
N ARG A 99 -11.91 -7.08 -16.62
CA ARG A 99 -12.02 -6.50 -15.28
C ARG A 99 -11.04 -7.20 -14.35
N VAL A 100 -10.55 -6.45 -13.36
CA VAL A 100 -9.61 -6.98 -12.36
C VAL A 100 -10.18 -8.22 -11.66
N ASP A 101 -11.48 -8.25 -11.35
CA ASP A 101 -12.10 -9.41 -10.67
C ASP A 101 -12.10 -10.68 -11.53
N ASP A 102 -12.37 -10.54 -12.83
CA ASP A 102 -12.40 -11.67 -13.74
C ASP A 102 -11.00 -12.19 -14.01
N LEU A 103 -10.02 -11.28 -14.08
CA LEU A 103 -8.61 -11.63 -14.19
C LEU A 103 -8.12 -12.39 -12.95
N VAL A 104 -8.44 -11.90 -11.74
CA VAL A 104 -8.10 -12.60 -10.48
C VAL A 104 -8.75 -13.98 -10.43
N LYS A 105 -10.03 -14.10 -10.80
CA LYS A 105 -10.72 -15.40 -10.86
C LYS A 105 -10.04 -16.34 -11.85
N ALA A 106 -9.72 -15.88 -13.06
CA ALA A 106 -9.06 -16.69 -14.07
C ALA A 106 -7.67 -17.21 -13.62
N ILE A 107 -6.91 -16.37 -12.90
CA ILE A 107 -5.62 -16.76 -12.32
C ILE A 107 -5.82 -17.80 -11.21
N MET A 108 -6.79 -17.60 -10.32
CA MET A 108 -7.04 -18.51 -9.19
C MET A 108 -7.53 -19.89 -9.64
N THR A 109 -8.42 -19.94 -10.63
CA THR A 109 -8.91 -21.17 -11.24
C THR A 109 -7.89 -21.82 -12.19
N GLY A 110 -6.83 -21.10 -12.54
CA GLY A 110 -5.81 -21.57 -13.47
C GLY A 110 -6.33 -21.72 -14.90
N ASN A 111 -7.33 -20.93 -15.30
CA ASN A 111 -7.90 -21.02 -16.64
C ASN A 111 -6.99 -20.36 -17.69
N GLU A 112 -6.07 -21.16 -18.23
CA GLU A 112 -5.11 -20.73 -19.24
C GLU A 112 -5.78 -20.23 -20.53
N ARG A 113 -6.98 -20.73 -20.87
CA ARG A 113 -7.66 -20.35 -22.12
C ARG A 113 -8.08 -18.89 -22.09
N ASP A 114 -8.63 -18.43 -20.98
CA ASP A 114 -9.09 -17.04 -20.83
C ASP A 114 -7.91 -16.07 -20.86
N LEU A 115 -6.79 -16.45 -20.22
CA LEU A 115 -5.58 -15.62 -20.20
C LEU A 115 -4.91 -15.51 -21.58
N ARG A 116 -4.98 -16.57 -22.41
CA ARG A 116 -4.43 -16.56 -23.77
C ARG A 116 -5.22 -15.66 -24.74
N MET A 117 -6.47 -15.33 -24.42
CA MET A 117 -7.27 -14.40 -25.23
C MET A 117 -6.85 -12.93 -25.03
N LEU A 118 -6.02 -12.66 -24.03
CA LEU A 118 -5.54 -11.32 -23.71
C LEU A 118 -4.45 -10.87 -24.70
N PRO A 119 -4.41 -9.57 -25.05
CA PRO A 119 -3.44 -9.05 -26.00
C PRO A 119 -2.01 -9.19 -25.46
N GLY A 120 -1.11 -9.79 -26.25
CA GLY A 120 0.30 -9.96 -25.89
C GLY A 120 0.58 -11.11 -24.91
N VAL A 121 -0.42 -11.93 -24.57
CA VAL A 121 -0.24 -13.10 -23.68
C VAL A 121 -0.17 -14.39 -24.51
N GLY A 122 1.03 -14.96 -24.62
CA GLY A 122 1.24 -16.26 -25.25
C GLY A 122 0.99 -17.45 -24.31
N PRO A 123 1.03 -18.70 -24.82
CA PRO A 123 0.81 -19.90 -24.00
C PRO A 123 1.88 -20.10 -22.91
N LYS A 124 3.13 -19.70 -23.17
CA LYS A 124 4.20 -19.75 -22.17
C LYS A 124 3.99 -18.69 -21.08
N THR A 125 3.67 -17.47 -21.49
CA THR A 125 3.41 -16.34 -20.59
C THR A 125 2.17 -16.60 -19.73
N ALA A 126 1.08 -17.14 -20.29
CA ALA A 126 -0.13 -17.47 -19.54
C ALA A 126 0.14 -18.46 -18.39
N LYS A 127 0.94 -19.51 -18.64
CA LYS A 127 1.33 -20.46 -17.59
C LYS A 127 2.17 -19.80 -16.50
N ARG A 128 3.13 -18.94 -16.87
CA ARG A 128 3.95 -18.18 -15.91
C ARG A 128 3.11 -17.24 -15.07
N MET A 129 2.22 -16.48 -15.71
CA MET A 129 1.24 -15.62 -15.05
C MET A 129 0.46 -16.37 -13.98
N ILE A 130 -0.07 -17.57 -14.30
CA ILE A 130 -0.84 -18.36 -13.34
C ILE A 130 0.01 -18.71 -12.11
N VAL A 131 1.27 -19.13 -12.29
CA VAL A 131 2.12 -19.57 -11.18
C VAL A 131 2.57 -18.37 -10.33
N GLU A 132 3.13 -17.34 -10.97
CA GLU A 132 3.73 -16.19 -10.29
C GLU A 132 2.65 -15.32 -9.63
N LEU A 133 1.58 -14.99 -10.36
CA LEU A 133 0.52 -14.15 -9.80
C LEU A 133 -0.27 -14.88 -8.73
N LYS A 134 -0.46 -16.20 -8.80
CA LYS A 134 -1.19 -16.93 -7.76
C LYS A 134 -0.49 -16.85 -6.40
N ASP A 135 0.83 -16.89 -6.37
CA ASP A 135 1.61 -16.69 -5.13
C ASP A 135 1.46 -15.25 -4.60
N LEU A 136 1.59 -14.26 -5.49
CA LEU A 136 1.48 -12.84 -5.13
C LEU A 136 0.09 -12.44 -4.64
N LEU A 137 -0.96 -12.92 -5.30
CA LEU A 137 -2.36 -12.68 -4.95
C LEU A 137 -2.77 -13.40 -3.66
N SER A 138 -2.08 -14.48 -3.28
CA SER A 138 -2.33 -15.20 -2.02
C SER A 138 -1.78 -14.45 -0.80
N LYS A 139 -0.92 -13.44 -0.99
CA LYS A 139 -0.46 -12.58 0.10
C LYS A 139 -1.62 -11.71 0.59
N LYS A 140 -1.85 -11.70 1.92
CA LYS A 140 -2.97 -10.98 2.58
C LYS A 140 -3.21 -9.56 2.04
N ARG A 141 -2.13 -8.81 1.77
CA ARG A 141 -2.17 -7.42 1.28
C ARG A 141 -3.03 -7.21 0.02
N PHE A 142 -3.04 -8.16 -0.92
CA PHE A 142 -3.82 -8.00 -2.15
C PHE A 142 -5.31 -8.29 -1.91
N LYS A 143 -5.63 -9.26 -1.05
CA LYS A 143 -7.01 -9.62 -0.71
C LYS A 143 -7.75 -8.50 0.01
N ASP A 144 -7.06 -7.79 0.90
CA ASP A 144 -7.62 -6.66 1.66
C ASP A 144 -8.09 -5.53 0.71
N LEU A 145 -7.32 -5.27 -0.35
CA LEU A 145 -7.63 -4.26 -1.37
C LEU A 145 -8.80 -4.66 -2.30
N LEU A 146 -8.97 -5.97 -2.54
CA LEU A 146 -10.12 -6.48 -3.30
C LEU A 146 -11.41 -6.40 -2.49
N CYS A 147 -11.35 -6.68 -1.18
CA CYS A 147 -12.52 -6.69 -0.30
C CYS A 147 -13.12 -5.29 -0.08
N ASP A 148 -12.30 -4.23 -0.13
CA ASP A 148 -12.79 -2.86 0.03
C ASP A 148 -13.60 -2.37 -1.18
N ARG A 149 -13.41 -3.00 -2.34
CA ARG A 149 -14.10 -2.63 -3.61
C ARG A 149 -15.62 -2.85 -3.58
N GLY A 150 -16.12 -3.66 -2.65
CA GLY A 150 -17.56 -3.87 -2.43
C GLY A 150 -18.30 -2.65 -1.85
N ARG A 151 -17.56 -1.68 -1.29
CA ARG A 151 -18.05 -0.34 -0.96
C ARG A 151 -17.49 0.58 -2.02
N GLY A 152 -18.32 0.97 -3.01
CA GLY A 152 -17.91 1.74 -4.19
C GLY A 152 -16.83 2.78 -3.88
N GLY A 153 -15.78 2.78 -4.69
CA GLY A 153 -14.53 3.51 -4.50
C GLY A 153 -14.71 4.92 -3.97
N SER A 154 -14.82 5.03 -2.65
CA SER A 154 -14.53 6.24 -1.91
C SER A 154 -13.08 6.07 -1.52
N LEU A 155 -12.23 6.98 -1.98
CA LEU A 155 -10.97 7.25 -1.31
C LEU A 155 -11.20 7.23 0.22
N PRO A 156 -10.22 6.80 1.04
CA PRO A 156 -10.26 7.13 2.45
C PRO A 156 -10.54 8.63 2.55
N ASN A 157 -11.58 8.94 3.32
CA ASN A 157 -12.38 10.18 3.33
C ASN A 157 -11.60 11.45 3.78
N LEU A 158 -10.27 11.49 3.60
CA LEU A 158 -9.36 12.50 4.14
C LEU A 158 -9.15 13.72 3.23
N LEU A 159 -9.64 13.69 1.98
CA LEU A 159 -9.47 14.79 1.02
C LEU A 159 -10.77 15.49 0.62
N ARG A 160 -11.90 15.16 1.26
CA ARG A 160 -13.20 15.81 1.01
C ARG A 160 -13.50 16.86 2.09
N LYS A 161 -12.69 17.92 2.14
CA LYS A 161 -13.08 19.18 2.80
C LYS A 161 -13.43 20.19 1.72
N GLY A 162 -14.73 20.44 1.56
CA GLY A 162 -15.27 21.50 0.71
C GLY A 162 -16.55 21.06 0.01
N THR A 163 -17.71 21.46 0.57
CA THR A 163 -18.98 21.82 -0.10
C THR A 163 -19.57 20.77 -1.07
N VAL A 164 -20.77 20.20 -0.91
CA VAL A 164 -22.09 20.80 -0.64
C VAL A 164 -23.01 19.71 -0.06
N SER A 165 -23.98 20.17 0.72
CA SER A 165 -25.18 19.53 1.26
C SER A 165 -25.93 18.55 0.34
N GLU A 166 -26.58 17.56 0.98
CA GLU A 166 -27.95 17.02 0.75
C GLU A 166 -28.36 16.73 -0.73
N ASP A 167 -28.83 15.56 -1.16
CA ASP A 167 -29.77 14.60 -0.58
C ASP A 167 -29.65 13.26 -1.31
N ALA A 168 -29.73 12.13 -0.59
CA ALA A 168 -30.29 10.89 -1.12
C ALA A 168 -30.55 9.92 0.04
N SER A 169 -31.73 10.06 0.65
CA SER A 169 -32.40 8.97 1.36
C SER A 169 -32.62 7.80 0.39
N LEU A 170 -32.24 6.59 0.79
CA LEU A 170 -32.96 5.34 0.49
C LEU A 170 -32.51 4.26 1.48
N LYS A 171 -33.47 3.85 2.32
CA LYS A 171 -33.37 2.78 3.33
C LYS A 171 -33.31 1.41 2.65
N ALA A 172 -32.49 0.50 3.18
CA ALA A 172 -32.72 -0.95 3.08
C ALA A 172 -32.06 -1.67 4.27
N ASP A 173 -32.93 -2.20 5.13
CA ASP A 173 -32.84 -3.46 5.86
C ASP A 173 -31.67 -3.73 6.82
N THR A 174 -31.95 -3.33 8.06
CA THR A 174 -31.60 -3.95 9.33
C THR A 174 -31.57 -5.49 9.29
N GLY A 175 -30.42 -6.09 9.62
CA GLY A 175 -30.38 -7.52 9.91
C GLY A 175 -29.00 -8.20 9.92
N ALA A 176 -27.96 -7.64 10.53
CA ALA A 176 -26.85 -8.44 11.06
C ALA A 176 -26.06 -7.65 12.12
N VAL A 177 -26.21 -8.11 13.35
CA VAL A 177 -25.47 -7.70 14.54
C VAL A 177 -24.00 -8.07 14.39
N ALA A 178 -23.11 -7.10 14.54
CA ALA A 178 -21.78 -7.30 15.12
C ALA A 178 -21.39 -6.00 15.81
N THR A 179 -21.31 -6.09 17.13
CA THR A 179 -21.05 -5.03 18.10
C THR A 179 -19.76 -4.26 17.77
N ALA A 180 -19.88 -2.94 17.69
CA ALA A 180 -18.79 -2.06 18.04
C ALA A 180 -18.38 -2.31 19.50
N ASP A 181 -17.16 -1.90 19.84
CA ASP A 181 -16.55 -1.88 21.17
C ASP A 181 -15.61 -3.08 21.45
N GLU A 182 -14.31 -2.78 21.63
CA GLU A 182 -13.16 -3.61 22.10
C GLU A 182 -11.99 -3.89 21.10
N THR A 183 -12.07 -3.58 19.81
CA THR A 183 -10.99 -3.97 18.83
C THR A 183 -9.90 -2.93 18.52
N GLY A 184 -10.06 -1.67 18.96
CA GLY A 184 -9.14 -0.59 18.54
C GLY A 184 -7.69 -0.74 19.03
N LEU A 185 -7.48 -1.33 20.22
CA LEU A 185 -6.15 -1.50 20.81
C LEU A 185 -5.38 -2.65 20.14
N GLY A 186 -6.06 -3.74 19.80
CA GLY A 186 -5.45 -4.89 19.12
C GLY A 186 -4.95 -4.52 17.72
N ASP A 187 -5.76 -3.78 16.96
CA ASP A 187 -5.39 -3.33 15.62
C ASP A 187 -4.21 -2.35 15.65
N ALA A 188 -4.17 -1.43 16.63
CA ALA A 188 -3.07 -0.49 16.80
C ALA A 188 -1.75 -1.20 17.16
N ILE A 189 -1.79 -2.24 17.99
CA ILE A 189 -0.62 -3.06 18.35
C ILE A 189 -0.10 -3.82 17.12
N ALA A 190 -1.00 -4.48 16.37
CA ALA A 190 -0.62 -5.24 15.18
C ALA A 190 0.03 -4.35 14.10
N LEU A 191 -0.50 -3.14 13.91
CA LEU A 191 0.10 -2.15 13.01
C LEU A 191 1.49 -1.68 13.49
N ALA A 192 1.65 -1.47 14.80
CA ALA A 192 2.93 -1.08 15.38
C ALA A 192 3.99 -2.19 15.24
N GLU A 193 3.63 -3.45 15.47
CA GLU A 193 4.50 -4.61 15.27
C GLU A 193 4.98 -4.69 13.81
N ALA A 194 4.06 -4.61 12.85
CA ALA A 194 4.38 -4.66 11.43
C ALA A 194 5.33 -3.53 11.01
N ALA A 195 5.14 -2.32 11.54
CA ALA A 195 6.00 -1.17 11.28
C ALA A 195 7.42 -1.38 11.84
N LEU A 196 7.55 -1.86 13.09
CA LEU A 196 8.85 -2.08 13.73
C LEU A 196 9.63 -3.24 13.10
N ILE A 197 8.95 -4.31 12.70
CA ILE A 197 9.54 -5.41 11.94
C ILE A 197 10.06 -4.90 10.59
N SER A 198 9.31 -4.03 9.91
CA SER A 198 9.72 -3.41 8.64
C SER A 198 10.96 -2.51 8.79
N LEU A 199 11.21 -1.97 9.99
CA LEU A 199 12.42 -1.22 10.34
C LEU A 199 13.62 -2.12 10.68
N GLY A 200 13.45 -3.45 10.68
CA GLY A 200 14.51 -4.42 10.89
C GLY A 200 14.73 -4.85 12.35
N TYR A 201 13.78 -4.58 13.25
CA TYR A 201 13.82 -5.11 14.62
C TYR A 201 13.29 -6.54 14.68
N SER A 202 13.84 -7.36 15.58
CA SER A 202 13.41 -8.75 15.74
C SER A 202 12.04 -8.84 16.43
N ASP A 203 11.24 -9.85 16.07
CA ASP A 203 9.89 -10.07 16.63
C ASP A 203 9.90 -10.14 18.17
N ARG A 204 10.97 -10.69 18.75
CA ARG A 204 11.14 -10.79 20.20
C ARG A 204 11.38 -9.42 20.85
N GLU A 205 12.30 -8.62 20.32
CA GLU A 205 12.59 -7.27 20.82
C GLU A 205 11.37 -6.34 20.73
N VAL A 206 10.61 -6.45 19.64
CA VAL A 206 9.40 -5.64 19.39
C VAL A 206 8.32 -5.95 20.41
N ARG A 207 8.03 -7.24 20.66
CA ARG A 207 7.04 -7.64 21.66
C ARG A 207 7.42 -7.21 23.08
N GLU A 208 8.70 -7.35 23.45
CA GLU A 208 9.20 -6.93 24.76
C GLU A 208 9.02 -5.41 24.94
N ALA A 209 9.39 -4.61 23.93
CA ALA A 209 9.25 -3.15 23.98
C ALA A 209 7.78 -2.69 24.02
N LEU A 210 6.88 -3.33 23.27
CA LEU A 210 5.46 -3.00 23.29
C LEU A 210 4.82 -3.39 24.63
N ASN A 211 5.18 -4.53 25.20
CA ASN A 211 4.69 -4.96 26.51
C ASN A 211 5.19 -4.03 27.63
N GLU A 212 6.41 -3.49 27.51
CA GLU A 212 6.92 -2.46 28.43
C GLU A 212 6.13 -1.15 28.34
N VAL A 213 5.77 -0.72 27.13
CA VAL A 213 4.96 0.50 26.91
C VAL A 213 3.53 0.34 27.45
N LEU A 214 2.94 -0.84 27.29
CA LEU A 214 1.60 -1.15 27.80
C LEU A 214 1.56 -1.24 29.33
N ASN A 215 2.57 -1.86 29.95
CA ASN A 215 2.63 -2.01 31.42
C ASN A 215 3.21 -0.78 32.13
N GLY A 216 3.99 0.06 31.43
CA GLY A 216 4.74 1.19 32.00
C GLY A 216 3.92 2.46 32.31
N GLY A 217 2.59 2.40 32.31
CA GLY A 217 1.72 3.51 32.75
C GLY A 217 1.66 4.74 31.83
N GLY A 218 2.19 4.66 30.60
CA GLY A 218 2.21 5.78 29.64
C GLY A 218 0.87 6.10 28.97
N VAL A 219 -0.18 5.31 29.24
CA VAL A 219 -1.50 5.43 28.59
C VAL A 219 -2.41 6.41 29.35
N GLN A 220 -2.04 6.86 30.55
CA GLN A 220 -2.92 7.64 31.43
C GLN A 220 -3.02 9.15 31.10
N GLY A 221 -2.49 9.62 29.96
CA GLY A 221 -2.27 11.05 29.71
C GLY A 221 -2.68 11.63 28.37
N PHE A 222 -3.41 10.90 27.52
CA PHE A 222 -3.94 11.45 26.25
C PHE A 222 -5.42 11.09 26.08
N GLY A 223 -6.21 11.46 27.09
CA GLY A 223 -7.67 11.39 27.04
C GLY A 223 -8.35 12.66 26.53
N ASP A 224 -7.61 13.71 26.12
CA ASP A 224 -8.25 14.96 25.72
C ASP A 224 -7.61 15.60 24.46
N LYS A 225 -8.36 15.47 23.36
CA LYS A 225 -8.36 16.27 22.11
C LYS A 225 -7.10 16.31 21.25
N GLY A 226 -6.97 15.30 20.40
CA GLY A 226 -6.36 15.46 19.06
C GLY A 226 -7.40 15.98 18.04
N PRO A 227 -6.97 16.63 16.93
CA PRO A 227 -7.85 17.33 15.98
C PRO A 227 -8.77 16.42 15.13
N PHE A 228 -8.86 15.12 15.44
CA PHE A 228 -9.59 14.11 14.66
C PHE A 228 -10.45 13.15 15.50
N GLY A 229 -10.91 13.56 16.69
CA GLY A 229 -12.20 13.09 17.24
C GLY A 229 -12.48 11.57 17.35
N GLU A 230 -11.49 10.70 17.53
CA GLU A 230 -11.69 9.30 17.94
C GLU A 230 -10.69 8.94 19.04
N GLY A 231 -11.20 8.52 20.20
CA GLY A 231 -10.43 8.18 21.41
C GLY A 231 -9.76 6.81 21.31
N GLY A 232 -8.92 6.59 20.30
CA GLY A 232 -8.12 5.38 20.13
C GLY A 232 -6.64 5.62 20.45
N ILE A 233 -5.96 4.63 21.02
CA ILE A 233 -4.50 4.65 21.15
C ILE A 233 -3.90 4.64 19.74
N GLU A 234 -3.27 5.74 19.34
CA GLU A 234 -2.73 5.89 18.00
C GLU A 234 -1.52 4.95 17.81
N ALA A 235 -1.52 4.12 16.77
CA ALA A 235 -0.41 3.22 16.45
C ALA A 235 0.94 3.96 16.36
N GLN A 236 0.93 5.24 15.96
CA GLN A 236 2.11 6.10 15.93
C GLN A 236 2.74 6.32 17.32
N PHE A 237 1.93 6.42 18.38
CA PHE A 237 2.42 6.61 19.73
C PHE A 237 3.11 5.35 20.27
N LEU A 238 2.52 4.18 20.02
CA LEU A 238 3.11 2.89 20.37
C LEU A 238 4.47 2.69 19.68
N VAL A 239 4.56 3.00 18.39
CA VAL A 239 5.82 2.92 17.64
C VAL A 239 6.88 3.87 18.22
N LYS A 240 6.54 5.13 18.49
CA LYS A 240 7.48 6.11 19.07
C LYS A 240 7.97 5.69 20.46
N SER A 241 7.08 5.18 21.30
CA SER A 241 7.41 4.76 22.67
C SER A 241 8.24 3.48 22.68
N ALA A 242 7.91 2.51 21.81
CA ALA A 242 8.68 1.28 21.64
C ALA A 242 10.10 1.58 21.11
N LEU A 243 10.24 2.46 20.11
CA LEU A 243 11.56 2.89 19.62
C LEU A 243 12.40 3.57 20.72
N LYS A 244 11.76 4.35 21.60
CA LYS A 244 12.43 4.99 22.74
C LYS A 244 12.91 3.97 23.76
N SER A 245 12.13 2.93 24.06
CA SER A 245 12.56 1.81 24.92
C SER A 245 13.72 1.03 24.28
N LEU A 246 13.60 0.66 22.99
CA LEU A 246 14.63 -0.07 22.25
C LEU A 246 15.94 0.73 22.11
N SER A 247 15.86 2.06 22.03
CA SER A 247 17.03 2.93 22.04
C SER A 247 17.71 2.95 23.41
N ARG A 248 16.93 2.96 24.51
CA ARG A 248 17.47 2.89 25.88
C ARG A 248 18.14 1.55 26.16
N SER A 249 17.54 0.44 25.76
CA SER A 249 18.12 -0.91 25.96
C SER A 249 19.42 -1.12 25.17
N LYS A 250 19.51 -0.61 23.93
CA LYS A 250 20.76 -0.61 23.13
C LYS A 250 21.84 0.31 23.70
N SER A 251 21.48 1.39 24.40
CA SER A 251 22.46 2.25 25.09
C SER A 251 23.06 1.58 26.33
N LEU A 252 22.27 0.74 27.02
CA LEU A 252 22.69 -0.02 28.21
C LEU A 252 23.51 -1.28 27.86
N SER A 253 23.25 -1.93 26.72
CA SER A 253 24.08 -3.07 26.28
C SER A 253 25.47 -2.65 25.79
N LYS A 254 25.64 -1.39 25.36
CA LYS A 254 26.93 -0.83 24.93
C LYS A 254 27.84 -0.41 26.10
N SER A 255 27.28 -0.19 27.30
CA SER A 255 28.07 0.14 28.50
C SER A 255 28.55 -1.09 29.27
N LEU A 256 27.94 -2.26 29.07
CA LEU A 256 28.33 -3.53 29.72
C LEU A 256 29.30 -4.39 28.91
N SER A 257 29.72 -3.94 27.72
CA SER A 257 30.64 -4.67 26.83
C SER A 257 32.06 -4.10 26.75
N THR A 258 32.52 -3.36 27.76
CA THR A 258 33.96 -3.07 27.88
C THR A 258 34.70 -4.35 28.31
N PRO A 259 35.66 -4.86 27.52
CA PRO A 259 36.40 -6.06 27.90
C PRO A 259 37.29 -5.76 29.12
N SER A 260 37.09 -6.54 30.19
CA SER A 260 38.00 -6.58 31.34
C SER A 260 39.41 -6.99 30.88
N PRO A 261 40.50 -6.28 31.27
CA PRO A 261 41.84 -6.68 30.91
C PRO A 261 42.24 -7.94 31.70
N ARG A 262 42.32 -9.08 31.00
CA ARG A 262 42.98 -10.28 31.54
C ARG A 262 44.45 -9.96 31.78
N ALA A 263 44.81 -9.80 33.04
CA ALA A 263 46.20 -9.80 33.49
C ALA A 263 46.79 -11.19 33.20
N THR A 264 47.75 -11.22 32.28
CA THR A 264 48.63 -12.36 32.01
C THR A 264 49.56 -12.57 33.21
N GLY A 265 49.29 -13.60 34.00
CA GLY A 265 50.28 -14.20 34.88
C GLY A 265 50.77 -15.49 34.24
N ASP A 266 52.01 -15.49 33.75
CA ASP A 266 52.75 -16.73 33.49
C ASP A 266 54.18 -16.57 34.02
N GLU A 267 54.39 -17.22 35.16
CA GLU A 267 55.68 -17.36 35.84
C GLU A 267 56.28 -18.73 35.45
N LYS A 268 57.52 -18.70 34.95
CA LYS A 268 58.57 -19.74 35.04
C LYS A 268 58.26 -21.19 34.63
N LYS A 269 58.99 -21.67 33.61
CA LYS A 269 60.11 -22.63 33.75
C LYS A 269 60.56 -23.13 32.37
N GLU A 270 61.81 -22.92 32.01
CA GLU A 270 62.61 -23.98 31.37
C GLU A 270 64.10 -23.66 31.53
N LYS A 271 64.84 -24.58 32.12
CA LYS A 271 66.28 -24.56 32.37
C LYS A 271 66.90 -25.60 31.44
N SER A 272 68.05 -25.26 30.84
CA SER A 272 69.11 -26.16 30.36
C SER A 272 68.83 -27.01 29.11
N ARG A 273 69.56 -26.75 28.01
CA ARG A 273 70.89 -27.31 27.73
C ARG A 273 71.60 -26.46 26.67
#